data_AF-A0A383F656-F1
#
_entry.id   AF-A0A383F656-F1
#
_cell.length_a   1.000
_cell.length_b   1.000
_cell.length_c   1.000
_cell.angle_alpha   90.00
_cell.angle_beta   90.00
_cell.angle_gamma   90.00
#
_symmetry.space_group_name_H-M   'P 1'
#
loop_
_entity.id
_entity.type
_entity.pdbx_description
1 polymer ?
#
loop_
_entity_poly.entity_id
_entity_poly.type
_entity_poly.pdbx_seq_one_letter_code
_entity_poly.pdbx_strand_id
1 'polypeptide(L)'
;MMSKEILMVADAVSNEKGVSRSVIFEAIESALATATKKLYDKEEIGCRVSVDRDTGDYETFRVWTIVDEDEYEEEGSQFTLEQANEKDKSLDIGDTWEEKIDNLEFGRIAAQTAKQVIVQKVREAEREIVISEYKDKVG
;
A
#
# COMPACT_ATOMS: atom_id res chain seq x y z
N MET A 1 -5.72 -20.71 4.19
CA MET A 1 -4.92 -20.85 5.44
C MET A 1 -3.90 -19.73 5.62
N MET A 2 -3.66 -18.88 4.60
CA MET A 2 -2.78 -17.69 4.71
C MET A 2 -3.51 -16.42 5.19
N SER A 3 -4.78 -16.26 4.84
CA SER A 3 -5.56 -15.06 5.16
C SER A 3 -5.78 -14.82 6.66
N LYS A 4 -5.75 -15.88 7.46
CA LYS A 4 -5.81 -15.77 8.92
C LYS A 4 -4.56 -15.11 9.53
N GLU A 5 -3.39 -15.17 8.87
CA GLU A 5 -2.17 -14.56 9.40
C GLU A 5 -2.24 -13.04 9.40
N ILE A 6 -2.82 -12.45 8.33
CA ILE A 6 -3.00 -11.00 8.22
C ILE A 6 -3.91 -10.50 9.35
N LEU A 7 -5.04 -11.18 9.57
CA LEU A 7 -5.97 -10.84 10.63
C LEU A 7 -5.31 -10.93 12.01
N MET A 8 -4.52 -11.98 12.26
CA MET A 8 -3.79 -12.14 13.52
C MET A 8 -2.77 -11.02 13.77
N VAL A 9 -2.04 -10.61 12.72
CA VAL A 9 -1.09 -9.49 12.81
C VAL A 9 -1.84 -8.19 13.07
N ALA A 10 -2.93 -7.92 12.33
CA ALA A 10 -3.74 -6.74 12.52
C ALA A 10 -4.28 -6.64 13.96
N ASP A 11 -4.74 -7.77 14.51
CA ASP A 11 -5.26 -7.86 15.87
C ASP A 11 -4.18 -7.67 16.93
N ALA A 12 -3.02 -8.32 16.76
CA ALA A 12 -1.92 -8.18 17.70
C ALA A 12 -1.44 -6.73 17.78
N VAL A 13 -1.23 -6.08 16.64
CA VAL A 13 -0.73 -4.70 16.58
C VAL A 13 -1.77 -3.71 17.07
N SER A 14 -3.04 -3.91 16.70
CA SER A 14 -4.16 -3.05 17.15
C SER A 14 -4.28 -3.07 18.67
N ASN A 15 -4.25 -4.26 19.29
CA ASN A 15 -4.35 -4.42 20.73
C ASN A 15 -3.12 -3.89 21.48
N GLU A 16 -1.90 -4.08 20.95
CA GLU A 16 -0.67 -3.67 21.63
C GLU A 16 -0.46 -2.15 21.61
N LYS A 17 -0.86 -1.48 20.52
CA LYS A 17 -0.58 -0.04 20.31
C LYS A 17 -1.82 0.84 20.36
N GLY A 18 -3.01 0.29 20.53
CA GLY A 18 -4.28 1.04 20.52
C GLY A 18 -4.60 1.67 19.15
N VAL A 19 -4.02 1.14 18.08
CA VAL A 19 -4.21 1.64 16.71
C VAL A 19 -5.41 0.93 16.09
N SER A 20 -6.23 1.66 15.33
CA SER A 20 -7.37 1.04 14.64
C SER A 20 -6.93 -0.02 13.62
N ARG A 21 -7.68 -1.11 13.51
CA ARG A 21 -7.42 -2.17 12.51
C ARG A 21 -7.29 -1.61 11.09
N SER A 22 -8.12 -0.64 10.71
CA SER A 22 -8.08 -0.01 9.38
C SER A 22 -6.70 0.54 9.02
N VAL A 23 -6.08 1.27 9.95
CA VAL A 23 -4.75 1.85 9.77
C VAL A 23 -3.68 0.77 9.63
N ILE A 24 -3.85 -0.36 10.33
CA ILE A 24 -2.93 -1.50 10.21
C ILE A 24 -3.08 -2.19 8.85
N PHE A 25 -4.32 -2.38 8.38
CA PHE A 25 -4.57 -2.94 7.04
C PHE A 25 -3.97 -2.07 5.93
N GLU A 26 -4.18 -0.75 5.97
CA GLU A 26 -3.58 0.19 5.01
C GLU A 26 -2.04 0.11 5.00
N ALA A 27 -1.44 -0.02 6.18
CA ALA A 27 0.00 -0.14 6.30
C ALA A 27 0.52 -1.50 5.79
N ILE A 28 -0.26 -2.58 5.97
CA ILE A 28 0.04 -3.91 5.40
C ILE A 28 -0.09 -3.88 3.88
N GLU A 29 -1.16 -3.30 3.33
CA GLU A 29 -1.37 -3.13 1.89
C GLU A 29 -0.21 -2.38 1.25
N SER A 30 0.19 -1.25 1.84
CA SER A 30 1.32 -0.44 1.37
C SER A 30 2.65 -1.21 1.40
N ALA A 31 2.89 -1.98 2.45
CA ALA A 31 4.09 -2.79 2.57
C ALA A 31 4.11 -3.95 1.57
N LEU A 32 2.97 -4.61 1.33
CA LEU A 32 2.84 -5.67 0.31
C LEU A 32 3.03 -5.09 -1.08
N ALA A 33 2.46 -3.92 -1.37
CA ALA A 33 2.68 -3.22 -2.64
C ALA A 33 4.17 -2.91 -2.83
N THR A 34 4.84 -2.38 -1.80
CA THR A 34 6.29 -2.06 -1.87
C THR A 34 7.15 -3.31 -2.05
N ALA A 35 6.84 -4.39 -1.34
CA ALA A 35 7.53 -5.67 -1.50
C ALA A 35 7.33 -6.26 -2.90
N THR A 36 6.13 -6.09 -3.46
CA THR A 36 5.82 -6.47 -4.85
C THR A 36 6.64 -5.68 -5.83
N LYS A 37 6.64 -4.34 -5.73
CA LYS A 37 7.46 -3.47 -6.59
C LYS A 37 8.93 -3.88 -6.63
N LYS A 38 9.52 -4.21 -5.46
CA LYS A 38 10.92 -4.64 -5.36
C LYS A 38 11.25 -5.93 -6.11
N LEU A 39 10.29 -6.82 -6.34
CA LEU A 39 10.56 -8.04 -7.12
C LEU A 39 10.64 -7.76 -8.62
N TYR A 40 10.03 -6.67 -9.06
CA TYR A 40 10.12 -6.19 -10.44
C TYR A 40 11.30 -5.23 -10.62
N ASP A 41 12.43 -5.47 -9.91
CA ASP A 41 13.70 -4.72 -9.74
C ASP A 41 14.28 -3.97 -10.97
N LYS A 42 13.70 -4.13 -12.17
CA LYS A 42 14.09 -3.47 -13.43
C LYS A 42 13.13 -2.39 -13.90
N GLU A 43 11.90 -2.31 -13.37
CA GLU A 43 10.89 -1.33 -13.77
C GLU A 43 10.25 -0.69 -12.53
N GLU A 44 10.12 0.64 -12.53
CA GLU A 44 9.37 1.32 -11.50
C GLU A 44 7.87 1.11 -11.77
N ILE A 45 7.31 0.07 -11.16
CA ILE A 45 5.90 -0.30 -11.39
C ILE A 45 4.96 0.34 -10.36
N GLY A 46 3.78 0.72 -10.82
CA GLY A 46 2.64 0.99 -9.95
C GLY A 46 2.11 -0.33 -9.39
N CYS A 47 1.81 -0.37 -8.09
CA CYS A 47 1.26 -1.55 -7.45
C CYS A 47 0.30 -1.13 -6.34
N ARG A 48 -0.85 -1.80 -6.31
CA ARG A 48 -1.89 -1.67 -5.30
C ARG A 48 -2.20 -3.05 -4.75
N VAL A 49 -2.34 -3.14 -3.44
CA VAL A 49 -2.81 -4.35 -2.78
C VAL A 49 -4.09 -4.00 -2.03
N SER A 50 -5.10 -4.85 -2.12
CA SER A 50 -6.33 -4.72 -1.36
C SER A 50 -6.52 -5.95 -0.49
N VAL A 51 -6.70 -5.75 0.81
CA VAL A 51 -6.92 -6.81 1.79
C VAL A 51 -8.39 -6.77 2.24
N ASP A 52 -9.07 -7.91 2.11
CA ASP A 52 -10.37 -8.13 2.71
C ASP A 52 -10.24 -8.23 4.23
N ARG A 53 -10.96 -7.35 4.94
CA ARG A 53 -10.78 -7.15 6.38
C ARG A 53 -11.45 -8.22 7.23
N ASP A 54 -12.34 -9.01 6.65
CA ASP A 54 -13.12 -10.03 7.36
C ASP A 54 -12.50 -11.42 7.18
N THR A 55 -12.02 -11.71 5.97
CA THR A 55 -11.40 -12.98 5.60
C THR A 55 -9.89 -12.94 5.77
N GLY A 56 -9.27 -11.78 5.52
CA GLY A 56 -7.82 -11.59 5.41
C GLY A 56 -7.25 -12.04 4.07
N ASP A 57 -8.09 -12.41 3.10
CA ASP A 57 -7.65 -12.65 1.73
C ASP A 57 -7.24 -11.31 1.11
N TYR A 58 -6.30 -11.32 0.18
CA TYR A 58 -5.89 -10.09 -0.50
C TYR A 58 -5.65 -10.33 -1.97
N GLU A 59 -5.68 -9.25 -2.72
CA GLU A 59 -5.43 -9.23 -4.15
C GLU A 59 -4.42 -8.14 -4.47
N THR A 60 -3.47 -8.49 -5.34
CA THR A 60 -2.45 -7.57 -5.82
C THR A 60 -2.77 -7.17 -7.26
N PHE A 61 -2.64 -5.87 -7.54
CA PHE A 61 -2.86 -5.26 -8.83
C PHE A 61 -1.63 -4.47 -9.25
N ARG A 62 -1.21 -4.62 -10.50
CA ARG A 62 -0.29 -3.68 -11.15
C ARG A 62 -1.12 -2.50 -11.66
N VAL A 63 -0.63 -1.29 -11.42
CA VAL A 63 -1.35 -0.06 -11.70
C VAL A 63 -0.55 0.78 -12.68
N TRP A 64 -1.22 1.30 -13.70
CA TRP A 64 -0.70 2.29 -14.62
C TRP A 64 -1.54 3.56 -14.52
N THR A 65 -0.87 4.70 -14.44
CA THR A 65 -1.54 6.01 -14.47
C THR A 65 -1.54 6.51 -15.90
N ILE A 66 -2.69 6.98 -16.36
CA ILE A 66 -2.83 7.48 -17.73
C ILE A 66 -2.40 8.93 -17.73
N VAL A 67 -1.38 9.22 -18.50
CA VAL A 67 -0.75 10.54 -18.60
C VAL A 67 -0.79 11.03 -20.03
N ASP A 68 -0.60 12.34 -20.18
CA ASP A 68 -0.38 12.93 -21.49
C ASP A 68 0.98 12.47 -22.06
N GLU A 69 1.14 12.50 -23.38
CA GLU A 69 2.41 12.16 -24.04
C GLU A 69 3.57 13.04 -23.55
N ASP A 70 3.29 14.30 -23.22
CA ASP A 70 4.29 15.24 -22.70
C ASP A 70 4.75 14.90 -21.27
N GLU A 71 3.97 14.14 -20.50
CA GLU A 71 4.25 13.74 -19.11
C GLU A 71 4.65 12.25 -18.97
N TYR A 72 4.77 11.54 -20.09
CA TYR A 72 5.14 10.13 -20.14
C TYR A 72 6.64 9.95 -19.91
N GLU A 73 7.01 9.53 -18.71
CA GLU A 73 8.40 9.30 -18.28
C GLU A 73 8.67 7.85 -17.88
N GLU A 74 7.66 7.15 -17.36
CA GLU A 74 7.80 5.86 -16.69
C GLU A 74 6.96 4.76 -17.35
N GLU A 75 7.51 4.08 -18.37
CA GLU A 75 6.81 3.01 -19.11
C GLU A 75 6.30 1.88 -18.21
N GLY A 76 6.94 1.68 -17.05
CA GLY A 76 6.59 0.64 -16.08
C GLY A 76 5.34 0.93 -15.25
N SER A 77 4.93 2.21 -15.15
CA SER A 77 3.84 2.68 -14.28
C SER A 77 2.91 3.71 -14.91
N GLN A 78 3.13 4.08 -16.16
CA GLN A 78 2.32 5.03 -16.91
C GLN A 78 1.86 4.45 -18.24
N PHE A 79 0.73 4.93 -18.73
CA PHE A 79 0.28 4.74 -20.10
C PHE A 79 -0.04 6.08 -20.74
N THR A 80 0.22 6.20 -22.03
CA THR A 80 -0.35 7.29 -22.82
C THR A 80 -1.84 7.07 -23.01
N LEU A 81 -2.58 8.13 -23.32
CA LEU A 81 -4.00 8.02 -23.66
C LEU A 81 -4.26 7.06 -24.83
N GLU A 82 -3.35 6.99 -25.82
CA GLU A 82 -3.45 6.05 -26.93
C GLU A 82 -3.35 4.59 -26.44
N GLN A 83 -2.34 4.27 -25.61
CA GLN A 83 -2.17 2.93 -25.03
C GLN A 83 -3.34 2.54 -24.13
N ALA A 84 -3.85 3.48 -23.34
CA ALA A 84 -5.01 3.26 -22.48
C ALA A 84 -6.26 2.93 -23.31
N ASN A 85 -6.51 3.66 -24.39
CA ASN A 85 -7.64 3.45 -25.29
C ASN A 85 -7.61 2.11 -26.05
N GLU A 86 -6.42 1.52 -26.26
CA GLU A 86 -6.30 0.16 -26.80
C GLU A 86 -6.83 -0.90 -25.82
N LYS A 87 -6.73 -0.63 -24.50
CA LYS A 87 -7.21 -1.49 -23.43
C LYS A 87 -8.68 -1.25 -23.15
N ASP A 88 -9.05 0.00 -22.89
CA ASP A 88 -10.40 0.44 -22.63
C ASP A 88 -10.60 1.89 -23.09
N LYS A 89 -11.61 2.10 -23.93
CA LYS A 89 -11.91 3.40 -24.55
C LYS A 89 -12.64 4.38 -23.63
N SER A 90 -13.02 3.94 -22.43
CA SER A 90 -13.62 4.85 -21.43
C SER A 90 -12.59 5.51 -20.52
N LEU A 91 -11.31 5.24 -20.72
CA LEU A 91 -10.22 5.77 -19.90
C LEU A 91 -9.75 7.13 -20.42
N ASP A 92 -9.68 8.11 -19.53
CA ASP A 92 -9.19 9.45 -19.81
C ASP A 92 -7.84 9.74 -19.12
N ILE A 93 -7.18 10.85 -19.50
CA ILE A 93 -5.97 11.31 -18.83
C ILE A 93 -6.27 11.60 -17.35
N GLY A 94 -5.44 11.06 -16.47
CA GLY A 94 -5.59 11.11 -15.02
C GLY A 94 -6.26 9.88 -14.41
N ASP A 95 -6.86 9.01 -15.23
CA ASP A 95 -7.39 7.73 -14.75
C ASP A 95 -6.27 6.71 -14.49
N THR A 96 -6.63 5.60 -13.86
CA THR A 96 -5.72 4.49 -13.60
C THR A 96 -6.25 3.18 -14.18
N TRP A 97 -5.40 2.48 -14.91
CA TRP A 97 -5.64 1.11 -15.33
C TRP A 97 -5.04 0.13 -14.33
N GLU A 98 -5.80 -0.88 -13.92
CA GLU A 98 -5.35 -1.90 -12.97
C GLU A 98 -5.43 -3.29 -13.60
N GLU A 99 -4.34 -4.07 -13.56
CA GLU A 99 -4.35 -5.49 -13.93
C GLU A 99 -4.02 -6.35 -12.72
N LYS A 100 -4.86 -7.36 -12.49
CA LYS A 100 -4.65 -8.31 -11.39
C LYS A 100 -3.42 -9.18 -11.67
N ILE A 101 -2.54 -9.28 -10.69
CA ILE A 101 -1.32 -10.11 -10.74
C ILE A 101 -1.31 -11.14 -9.60
N ASP A 102 -0.36 -12.07 -9.66
CA ASP A 102 -0.20 -13.07 -8.63
C ASP A 102 0.20 -12.45 -7.28
N ASN A 103 -0.44 -12.94 -6.22
CA ASN A 103 -0.10 -12.54 -4.87
C ASN A 103 1.25 -13.12 -4.45
N LEU A 104 2.08 -12.29 -3.83
CA LEU A 104 3.27 -12.77 -3.14
C LEU A 104 2.94 -13.56 -1.90
N GLU A 105 3.84 -14.43 -1.45
CA GLU A 105 3.64 -15.15 -0.19
C GLU A 105 3.76 -14.20 1.01
N PHE A 106 2.65 -13.99 1.72
CA PHE A 106 2.58 -13.12 2.90
C PHE A 106 3.58 -13.51 4.00
N GLY A 107 3.77 -14.80 4.28
CA GLY A 107 4.47 -15.27 5.48
C GLY A 107 5.90 -14.72 5.69
N ARG A 108 6.66 -14.46 4.61
CA ARG A 108 8.00 -13.83 4.72
C ARG A 108 7.95 -12.32 4.92
N ILE A 109 6.93 -11.67 4.36
CA ILE A 109 6.72 -10.22 4.41
C ILE A 109 6.07 -9.82 5.74
N ALA A 110 5.17 -10.66 6.27
CA ALA A 110 4.36 -10.47 7.47
C ALA A 110 5.17 -9.99 8.68
N ALA A 111 6.27 -10.69 9.01
CA ALA A 111 7.06 -10.38 10.20
C ALA A 111 7.80 -9.04 10.08
N GLN A 112 8.32 -8.72 8.90
CA GLN A 112 9.03 -7.46 8.67
C GLN A 112 8.05 -6.28 8.57
N THR A 113 6.94 -6.47 7.86
CA THR A 113 5.87 -5.48 7.73
C THR A 113 5.26 -5.16 9.09
N ALA A 114 4.84 -6.17 9.87
CA ALA A 114 4.28 -5.95 11.20
C ALA A 114 5.22 -5.12 12.06
N LYS A 115 6.52 -5.48 12.08
CA LYS A 115 7.55 -4.71 12.79
C LYS A 115 7.67 -3.28 12.29
N GLN A 116 7.65 -3.06 10.98
CA GLN A 116 7.78 -1.73 10.39
C GLN A 116 6.57 -0.85 10.69
N VAL A 117 5.35 -1.39 10.59
CA VAL A 117 4.10 -0.69 10.95
C VAL A 117 4.09 -0.34 12.43
N ILE A 118 4.49 -1.26 13.31
CA ILE A 118 4.64 -1.00 14.75
C ILE A 118 5.62 0.16 14.98
N VAL A 119 6.79 0.13 14.34
CA VAL A 119 7.82 1.19 14.51
C VAL A 119 7.32 2.54 14.00
N GLN A 120 6.62 2.58 12.86
CA GLN A 120 6.07 3.81 12.32
C GLN A 120 5.00 4.40 13.24
N LYS A 121 4.06 3.59 13.73
CA LYS A 121 2.99 4.06 14.62
C LYS A 121 3.50 4.49 15.99
N VAL A 122 4.51 3.81 16.54
CA VAL A 122 5.19 4.26 17.77
C VAL A 122 5.79 5.64 17.58
N ARG A 123 6.50 5.88 16.47
CA ARG A 123 7.07 7.20 16.17
C ARG A 123 6.02 8.28 15.98
N GLU A 124 4.90 7.97 15.34
CA GLU A 124 3.79 8.92 15.17
C GLU A 124 3.18 9.30 16.51
N ALA A 125 2.91 8.32 17.39
CA ALA A 125 2.39 8.58 18.72
C ALA A 125 3.36 9.39 19.59
N GLU A 126 4.66 9.08 19.54
CA GLU A 126 5.70 9.88 20.22
C GLU A 126 5.73 11.32 19.71
N ARG A 127 5.60 11.52 18.39
CA ARG A 127 5.58 12.85 17.79
C ARG A 127 4.35 13.66 18.21
N GLU A 128 3.18 13.03 18.32
CA GLU A 128 1.97 13.68 18.81
C GLU A 128 2.11 14.18 20.25
N ILE A 129 2.70 13.36 21.14
CA ILE A 129 2.99 13.76 22.53
C ILE A 129 3.90 14.98 22.56
N VAL A 130 5.03 14.94 21.84
CA VAL A 130 5.96 16.08 21.79
C VAL A 130 5.27 17.33 21.23
N ILE A 131 4.48 17.21 20.16
CA ILE A 131 3.74 18.37 19.61
C ILE A 131 2.76 18.94 20.65
N SER A 132 2.06 18.08 21.40
CA SER A 132 1.14 18.53 22.44
C SER A 132 1.85 19.29 23.57
N GLU A 133 3.00 18.78 24.05
CA GLU A 133 3.79 19.42 25.10
C GLU A 133 4.40 20.77 24.68
N TYR A 134 4.69 20.96 23.39
CA TYR A 134 5.17 22.24 22.86
C TYR A 134 4.03 23.24 22.62
N LYS A 135 2.82 22.79 22.28
CA LYS A 135 1.65 23.66 22.16
C LYS A 135 1.26 24.29 23.50
N ASP A 136 1.45 23.58 24.61
CA ASP A 136 1.16 24.09 25.96
C ASP A 136 2.22 25.08 26.50
N LYS A 137 3.36 25.24 25.82
CA LYS A 137 4.44 26.19 26.20
C LYS A 137 4.49 27.47 25.36
N VAL A 138 3.70 27.55 24.28
CA VAL A 138 3.54 28.78 23.50
C VAL A 138 2.25 29.46 23.98
N GLY A 139 2.31 30.00 25.19
CA GLY A 139 1.28 30.81 25.84
C GLY A 139 1.95 31.90 26.66
#